data_AF-A0A0M2U9A6-F1
#
_entry.id   AF-A0A0M2U9A6-F1
#
_cell.length_a   1.000
_cell.length_b   1.000
_cell.length_c   1.000
_cell.angle_alpha   90.00
_cell.angle_beta   90.00
_cell.angle_gamma   90.00
#
_symmetry.space_group_name_H-M   'P 1'
#
loop_
_entity.id
_entity.type
_entity.pdbx_description
1 polymer ?
#
loop_
_entity_poly.entity_id
_entity_poly.type
_entity_poly.pdbx_seq_one_letter_code
_entity_poly.pdbx_strand_id
1 'polypeptide(L)'
;MRVNKLVYIALVLVLFLGVIEGAQAVGYWSVSGKYDLQGNPITPSGKDAGDIKGWMTLQAIMDAYGLSEEEVYRVFHLPPDLSPETPIKDIEKETEEFSPEKLREWITTTRQRT
;
A
#
# COMPACT_ATOMS: atom_id res chain seq x y z
N MET A 1 14.50 -10.96 -47.73
CA MET A 1 13.22 -11.46 -47.17
C MET A 1 12.34 -10.28 -46.80
N ARG A 2 11.06 -10.27 -47.19
CA ARG A 2 10.07 -9.27 -46.74
C ARG A 2 9.18 -9.95 -45.69
N VAL A 3 9.19 -9.47 -44.46
CA VAL A 3 8.31 -9.98 -43.39
C VAL A 3 6.93 -9.36 -43.55
N ASN A 4 5.86 -10.15 -43.41
CA ASN A 4 4.49 -9.63 -43.44
C ASN A 4 4.28 -8.67 -42.26
N LYS A 5 3.75 -7.46 -42.54
CA LYS A 5 3.52 -6.42 -41.53
C LYS A 5 2.69 -6.92 -40.34
N LEU A 6 1.65 -7.72 -40.59
CA LEU A 6 0.80 -8.26 -39.53
C LEU A 6 1.56 -9.25 -38.65
N VAL A 7 2.38 -10.11 -39.26
CA VAL A 7 3.22 -11.08 -38.53
C VAL A 7 4.24 -10.34 -37.67
N TYR A 8 4.85 -9.28 -38.21
CA TYR A 8 5.79 -8.46 -37.45
C TYR A 8 5.12 -7.81 -36.23
N ILE A 9 3.93 -7.21 -36.41
CA ILE A 9 3.18 -6.60 -35.29
C ILE A 9 2.81 -7.65 -34.24
N ALA A 10 2.27 -8.80 -34.65
CA ALA A 10 1.91 -9.88 -33.73
C ALA A 10 3.13 -10.38 -32.95
N LEU A 11 4.27 -10.56 -33.62
CA LEU A 11 5.50 -11.03 -33.00
C LEU A 11 6.03 -10.04 -31.96
N VAL A 12 5.98 -8.73 -32.25
CA VAL A 12 6.36 -7.68 -31.28
C VAL A 12 5.44 -7.71 -30.06
N LEU A 13 4.12 -7.82 -30.25
CA LEU A 13 3.17 -7.87 -29.14
C LEU A 13 3.37 -9.12 -28.28
N VAL A 14 3.57 -10.29 -28.89
CA VAL A 14 3.81 -11.55 -28.16
C VAL A 14 5.11 -11.49 -27.38
N LEU A 15 6.19 -10.97 -27.97
CA LEU A 15 7.46 -10.81 -27.25
C LEU A 15 7.31 -9.83 -26.09
N PHE A 16 6.65 -8.69 -26.31
CA PHE A 16 6.47 -7.68 -25.27
C PHE A 16 5.62 -8.21 -24.11
N LEU A 17 4.44 -8.78 -24.39
CA LEU A 17 3.55 -9.32 -23.38
C LEU A 17 4.14 -10.57 -22.70
N GLY A 18 4.82 -11.43 -23.45
CA GLY A 18 5.46 -12.63 -22.91
C GLY A 18 6.57 -12.32 -21.89
N VAL A 19 7.32 -11.23 -22.07
CA VAL A 19 8.30 -10.77 -21.06
C VAL A 19 7.59 -10.27 -19.80
N ILE A 20 6.48 -9.53 -19.94
CA ILE A 20 5.71 -9.01 -18.81
C ILE A 20 5.08 -10.16 -18.00
N GLU A 21 4.38 -11.08 -18.68
CA GLU A 21 3.76 -12.24 -18.03
C GLU A 21 4.81 -13.17 -17.43
N GLY A 22 5.93 -13.39 -18.12
CA GLY A 22 7.06 -14.16 -17.59
C GLY A 22 7.61 -13.56 -16.29
N ALA A 23 7.81 -12.23 -16.25
CA ALA A 23 8.28 -11.54 -15.06
C ALA A 23 7.28 -11.59 -13.89
N GLN A 24 5.98 -11.54 -14.17
CA GLN A 24 4.92 -11.73 -13.17
C GLN A 24 4.87 -13.18 -12.66
N ALA A 25 4.95 -14.17 -13.55
CA ALA A 25 4.83 -15.58 -13.21
C ALA A 25 5.97 -16.11 -12.34
N VAL A 26 7.19 -15.60 -12.51
CA VAL A 26 8.34 -15.95 -11.66
C VAL A 26 8.46 -15.08 -10.40
N GLY A 27 7.51 -14.15 -10.19
CA GLY A 27 7.48 -13.28 -9.01
C GLY A 27 8.56 -12.19 -9.00
N TYR A 28 9.09 -11.81 -10.16
CA TYR A 28 10.12 -10.76 -10.24
C TYR A 28 9.51 -9.35 -10.26
N TRP A 29 8.25 -9.22 -10.66
CA TRP A 29 7.59 -7.92 -10.79
C TRP A 29 6.07 -7.99 -10.56
N SER A 30 5.50 -6.94 -9.94
CA SER A 30 4.05 -6.70 -9.81
C SER A 30 3.68 -5.34 -10.40
N VAL A 31 2.53 -5.28 -11.10
CA VAL A 31 1.98 -4.03 -11.67
C VAL A 31 1.56 -3.06 -10.57
N SER A 32 1.17 -3.58 -9.40
CA SER A 32 0.64 -2.78 -8.30
C SER A 32 1.59 -2.80 -7.12
N GLY A 33 2.07 -1.62 -6.72
CA GLY A 33 2.76 -1.43 -5.45
C GLY A 33 1.84 -1.48 -4.22
N LYS A 34 0.58 -1.93 -4.38
CA LYS A 34 -0.40 -2.14 -3.29
C LYS A 34 -0.66 -3.60 -2.97
N TYR A 35 -0.33 -4.51 -3.88
CA TYR A 35 -0.54 -5.94 -3.71
C TYR A 35 0.78 -6.67 -3.92
N ASP A 36 1.03 -7.66 -3.08
CA ASP A 36 2.17 -8.55 -3.22
C ASP A 36 2.01 -9.46 -4.43
N LEU A 37 3.00 -10.32 -4.65
CA LEU A 37 3.04 -11.27 -5.76
C LEU A 37 2.01 -12.39 -5.63
N GLN A 38 1.40 -12.57 -4.45
CA GLN A 38 0.32 -13.51 -4.18
C GLN A 38 -1.07 -12.85 -4.27
N GLY A 39 -1.15 -11.55 -4.53
CA GLY A 39 -2.40 -10.79 -4.59
C GLY A 39 -2.92 -10.35 -3.23
N ASN A 40 -2.14 -10.47 -2.15
CA ASN A 40 -2.51 -9.93 -0.85
C ASN A 40 -2.15 -8.43 -0.78
N PRO A 41 -2.93 -7.61 -0.06
CA PRO A 41 -2.58 -6.22 0.15
C PRO A 41 -1.25 -6.12 0.90
N ILE A 42 -0.35 -5.25 0.40
CA ILE A 42 0.93 -5.00 1.06
C ILE A 42 0.64 -4.20 2.34
N THR A 43 1.02 -4.77 3.47
CA THR A 43 0.89 -4.13 4.79
C THR A 43 2.24 -3.53 5.23
N PRO A 44 2.23 -2.57 6.17
CA PRO A 44 3.47 -2.09 6.78
C PRO A 44 4.25 -3.23 7.44
N SER A 45 5.57 -3.12 7.49
CA SER A 45 6.43 -4.12 8.14
C SER A 45 6.31 -4.14 9.68
N GLY A 46 5.70 -3.10 10.27
CA GLY A 46 5.64 -2.88 11.71
C GLY A 46 6.96 -2.40 12.34
N LYS A 47 8.04 -2.25 11.54
CA LYS A 47 9.38 -1.89 12.03
C LYS A 47 9.74 -0.43 11.79
N ASP A 48 9.43 0.08 10.61
CA ASP A 48 9.72 1.47 10.22
C ASP A 48 8.42 2.17 9.83
N ALA A 49 8.13 3.31 10.44
CA ALA A 49 6.97 4.12 10.09
C ALA A 49 7.04 4.67 8.64
N GLY A 50 8.24 4.76 8.03
CA GLY A 50 8.42 5.13 6.62
C GLY A 50 7.74 4.19 5.61
N ASP A 51 7.44 2.97 6.02
CA ASP A 51 6.73 1.99 5.20
C ASP A 51 5.24 2.32 5.03
N ILE A 52 4.67 3.11 5.96
CA ILE A 52 3.26 3.50 5.90
C ILE A 52 3.04 4.35 4.65
N LYS A 53 2.12 3.93 3.77
CA LYS A 53 1.71 4.67 2.56
C LYS A 53 0.27 5.13 2.67
N GLY A 54 -0.04 6.28 2.08
CA GLY A 54 -1.37 6.91 2.18
C GLY A 54 -2.54 6.04 1.71
N TRP A 55 -2.29 5.06 0.83
CA TRP A 55 -3.32 4.14 0.33
C TRP A 55 -3.58 2.94 1.24
N MET A 56 -2.78 2.73 2.28
CA MET A 56 -2.98 1.67 3.27
C MET A 56 -4.15 2.03 4.20
N THR A 57 -4.82 1.00 4.72
CA THR A 57 -5.94 1.17 5.67
C THR A 57 -5.42 1.46 7.08
N LEU A 58 -6.25 2.13 7.88
CA LEU A 58 -5.92 2.36 9.29
C LEU A 58 -5.75 1.04 10.04
N GLN A 59 -6.61 0.05 9.78
CA GLN A 59 -6.56 -1.29 10.36
C GLN A 59 -5.22 -1.98 10.10
N ALA A 60 -4.75 -1.98 8.85
CA ALA A 60 -3.48 -2.63 8.51
C ALA A 60 -2.28 -2.01 9.23
N ILE A 61 -2.34 -0.71 9.52
CA ILE A 61 -1.31 -0.01 10.31
C ILE A 61 -1.45 -0.38 11.78
N MET A 62 -2.66 -0.35 12.34
CA MET A 62 -2.88 -0.74 13.73
C MET A 62 -2.41 -2.17 14.00
N ASP A 63 -2.73 -3.12 13.11
CA ASP A 63 -2.31 -4.50 13.21
C ASP A 63 -0.78 -4.65 13.10
N ALA A 64 -0.15 -3.96 12.14
CA ALA A 64 1.30 -4.04 11.91
C ALA A 64 2.12 -3.49 13.08
N TYR A 65 1.65 -2.41 13.71
CA TYR A 65 2.35 -1.77 14.83
C TYR A 65 1.76 -2.13 16.19
N GLY A 66 0.77 -3.03 16.28
CA GLY A 66 0.13 -3.45 17.54
C GLY A 66 -0.49 -2.29 18.31
N LEU A 67 -1.20 -1.40 17.61
CA LEU A 67 -1.88 -0.23 18.17
C LEU A 67 -3.34 -0.58 18.48
N SER A 68 -3.89 -0.02 19.54
CA SER A 68 -5.32 -0.16 19.83
C SER A 68 -6.13 0.91 19.10
N GLU A 69 -7.28 0.53 18.55
CA GLU A 69 -8.20 1.45 17.87
C GLU A 69 -8.60 2.62 18.78
N GLU A 70 -8.90 2.32 20.04
CA GLU A 70 -9.27 3.30 21.06
C GLU A 70 -8.19 4.36 21.31
N GLU A 71 -6.91 3.96 21.25
CA GLU A 71 -5.78 4.87 21.42
C GLU A 71 -5.63 5.78 20.20
N VAL A 72 -5.67 5.20 18.99
CA VAL A 72 -5.54 5.95 17.74
C VAL A 72 -6.68 6.95 17.58
N TYR A 73 -7.92 6.51 17.78
CA TYR A 73 -9.10 7.36 17.62
C TYR A 73 -9.11 8.52 18.62
N ARG A 74 -8.62 8.27 19.85
CA ARG A 74 -8.50 9.31 20.88
C ARG A 74 -7.39 10.31 20.57
N VAL A 75 -6.23 9.84 20.11
CA VAL A 75 -5.07 10.70 19.81
C VAL A 75 -5.35 11.62 18.62
N PHE A 76 -6.00 11.11 17.58
CA PHE A 76 -6.30 11.86 16.35
C PHE A 76 -7.73 12.42 16.29
N HIS A 77 -8.48 12.33 17.41
CA HIS A 77 -9.88 12.75 17.51
C HIS A 77 -10.75 12.26 16.33
N LEU A 78 -10.58 11.00 15.94
CA LEU A 78 -11.30 10.40 14.83
C LEU A 78 -12.78 10.18 15.22
N PRO A 79 -13.72 10.38 14.30
CA PRO A 79 -15.12 10.10 14.57
C PRO A 79 -15.30 8.59 14.83
N PRO A 80 -16.14 8.20 15.81
CA PRO A 80 -16.34 6.79 16.16
C PRO A 80 -17.00 5.97 15.05
N ASP A 81 -17.69 6.62 14.13
CA ASP A 81 -18.31 5.97 12.96
C ASP A 81 -17.32 5.76 11.80
N LEU A 82 -16.07 6.24 11.92
CA LEU A 82 -15.04 6.04 10.90
C LEU A 82 -14.67 4.55 10.85
N SER A 83 -14.76 3.95 9.66
CA SER A 83 -14.30 2.58 9.48
C SER A 83 -12.76 2.50 9.51
N PRO A 84 -12.15 1.58 10.29
CA PRO A 84 -10.71 1.38 10.27
C PRO A 84 -10.22 0.77 8.95
N GLU A 85 -11.10 0.24 8.11
CA GLU A 85 -10.75 -0.20 6.75
C GLU A 85 -10.55 0.98 5.78
N THR A 86 -10.79 2.22 6.23
CA THR A 86 -10.63 3.42 5.40
C THR A 86 -9.14 3.69 5.11
N PRO A 87 -8.76 4.00 3.87
CA PRO A 87 -7.40 4.43 3.55
C PRO A 87 -7.03 5.72 4.29
N ILE A 88 -5.83 5.78 4.86
CA ILE A 88 -5.43 6.93 5.70
C ILE A 88 -5.40 8.27 4.95
N LYS A 89 -5.10 8.28 3.65
CA LYS A 89 -5.17 9.50 2.82
C LYS A 89 -6.59 10.05 2.65
N ASP A 90 -7.60 9.20 2.83
CA ASP A 90 -8.99 9.58 2.69
C ASP A 90 -9.51 10.08 4.04
N ILE A 91 -9.02 9.53 5.16
CA ILE A 91 -9.24 10.07 6.52
C ILE A 91 -8.71 11.52 6.64
N GLU A 92 -7.53 11.81 6.06
CA GLU A 92 -6.96 13.17 6.02
C GLU A 92 -7.88 14.21 5.35
N LYS A 93 -8.75 13.78 4.43
CA LYS A 93 -9.72 14.68 3.78
C LYS A 93 -10.95 14.94 4.64
N GLU A 94 -11.22 14.05 5.60
CA GLU A 94 -12.38 14.12 6.48
C GLU A 94 -12.07 14.88 7.77
N THR A 95 -10.81 14.89 8.20
CA THR A 95 -10.36 15.59 9.41
C THR A 95 -8.98 16.24 9.22
N GLU A 96 -8.87 17.54 9.53
CA GLU A 96 -7.61 18.28 9.50
C GLU A 96 -6.61 17.82 10.60
N GLU A 97 -7.12 17.15 11.62
CA GLU A 97 -6.30 16.68 12.75
C GLU A 97 -5.48 15.46 12.37
N PHE A 98 -5.95 14.65 11.42
CA PHE A 98 -5.27 13.45 10.96
C PHE A 98 -4.45 13.71 9.68
N SER A 99 -3.19 13.28 9.68
CA SER A 99 -2.41 13.17 8.45
C SER A 99 -1.47 11.95 8.53
N PRO A 100 -1.13 11.32 7.39
CA PRO A 100 -0.18 10.22 7.36
C PRO A 100 1.17 10.58 7.99
N GLU A 101 1.63 11.83 7.87
CA GLU A 101 2.89 12.32 8.42
C GLU A 101 2.83 12.36 9.95
N LYS A 102 1.76 12.92 10.52
CA LYS A 102 1.54 12.94 11.97
C LYS A 102 1.44 11.53 12.54
N LEU A 103 0.78 10.62 11.83
CA LEU A 103 0.67 9.21 12.22
C LEU A 103 2.05 8.55 12.29
N ARG A 104 2.90 8.75 11.27
CA ARG A 104 4.26 8.20 11.25
C ARG A 104 5.12 8.77 12.38
N GLU A 105 5.04 10.08 12.62
CA GLU A 105 5.77 10.76 13.69
C GLU A 105 5.36 10.23 15.07
N TRP A 106 4.05 10.08 15.29
CA TRP A 106 3.51 9.56 16.54
C TRP A 106 3.94 8.10 16.79
N ILE A 107 3.88 7.23 15.78
CA ILE A 107 4.34 5.83 15.88
C ILE A 107 5.83 5.78 16.20
N THR A 108 6.64 6.59 15.51
CA THR A 108 8.09 6.65 15.73
C THR A 108 8.41 7.09 17.17
N THR A 109 7.73 8.14 17.65
CA THR A 109 7.94 8.69 19.00
C THR A 109 7.49 7.72 20.09
N THR A 110 6.37 7.03 19.88
CA THR A 110 5.77 6.11 20.86
C THR A 110 6.57 4.81 20.94
N ARG A 111 7.06 4.30 19.81
CA ARG A 111 7.82 3.02 19.74
C ARG A 111 9.31 3.16 20.00
N GLN A 112 9.89 4.37 19.97
CA GLN A 112 11.29 4.59 20.42
C GLN A 112 11.44 4.63 21.95
N ARG A 113 10.34 4.72 22.71
CA ARG A 113 10.37 4.81 24.19
C ARG A 113 10.25 3.49 24.92
N THR A 114 10.08 2.37 24.21
CA THR A 114 10.04 1.01 24.79
C THR A 114 11.30 0.25 24.39
#